data_AF-A0A8K0SGM2-F1
#
_entry.id   AF-A0A8K0SGM2-F1
#
_cell.length_a   1.000
_cell.length_b   1.000
_cell.length_c   1.000
_cell.angle_alpha   90.00
_cell.angle_beta   90.00
_cell.angle_gamma   90.00
#
_symmetry.space_group_name_H-M   'P 1'
#
loop_
_entity.id
_entity.type
_entity.pdbx_description
1 polymer ?
#
loop_
_entity_poly.entity_id
_entity_poly.type
_entity_poly.pdbx_seq_one_letter_code
_entity_poly.pdbx_strand_id
1 'polypeptide(L)'
;LLHRHRFFGPWTTAEFVVQSGYVIANLVSISFNASSVSMASLCAGRLALFNMIPLFLSPDLAFLADSLGLPLRVFRKVHCSSGVMTMMMTLVHGGLAILLAVVLSARLLRKMLYEGFLRIHQALAIFAASLICRHLLAVPDFSWLYLYVYASVACCLNIFYLALTLYRNVARGKPFPRASLKSQGGGTTIIVDLPRPIHIDAGQYVNLWIWAPKISFWTCMQSHPFTVASWSPDGQVRLELFAKSRRGLTSKMTGTPQTDTSNVPWLKCLAFFSGPHGSRIDISDYKSAIMVASDYGIVAMLPFLQKFVYGYKFFTGRICRIHIIWHIKTSG
;
A
#
# COMPACT_ATOMS: atom_id res chain seq x y z
N LEU A 1 22.17 2.59 -15.70
CA LEU A 1 21.52 3.82 -16.22
C LEU A 1 20.14 3.91 -15.57
N LEU A 2 19.71 4.87 -14.74
CA LEU A 2 20.14 6.20 -14.32
C LEU A 2 19.87 6.33 -12.81
N HIS A 3 20.86 6.73 -12.02
CA HIS A 3 20.73 7.06 -10.59
C HIS A 3 20.35 8.55 -10.38
N ARG A 4 19.46 9.09 -11.23
CA ARG A 4 18.85 10.41 -10.98
C ARG A 4 17.64 10.19 -10.07
N HIS A 5 17.42 11.04 -9.06
CA HIS A 5 16.31 10.98 -8.08
C HIS A 5 16.53 10.24 -6.75
N ARG A 6 17.76 10.31 -6.18
CA ARG A 6 18.11 9.66 -4.89
C ARG A 6 17.39 10.27 -3.66
N PHE A 7 16.89 11.51 -3.75
CA PHE A 7 16.26 12.22 -2.63
C PHE A 7 14.78 12.56 -2.86
N PHE A 8 14.42 13.01 -4.04
CA PHE A 8 13.04 13.22 -4.48
C PHE A 8 12.89 12.41 -5.75
N GLY A 9 11.88 11.53 -5.84
CA GLY A 9 11.65 10.64 -7.02
C GLY A 9 11.53 11.43 -8.33
N PRO A 10 11.26 10.82 -9.48
CA PRO A 10 10.85 11.61 -10.64
C PRO A 10 9.55 12.34 -10.27
N TRP A 11 9.61 13.67 -10.17
CA TRP A 11 8.43 14.51 -10.08
C TRP A 11 8.01 14.81 -11.51
N THR A 12 6.75 14.56 -11.85
CA THR A 12 6.19 15.10 -13.08
C THR A 12 5.94 16.60 -12.88
N THR A 13 5.91 17.38 -13.96
CA THR A 13 5.57 18.81 -13.90
C THR A 13 4.21 19.02 -13.23
N ALA A 14 3.23 18.16 -13.54
CA ALA A 14 1.91 18.18 -12.91
C ALA A 14 1.98 17.94 -11.40
N GLU A 15 2.80 16.98 -10.95
CA GLU A 15 2.98 16.73 -9.52
C GLU A 15 3.61 17.94 -8.80
N PHE A 16 4.59 18.60 -9.41
CA PHE A 16 5.19 19.81 -8.84
C PHE A 16 4.17 20.94 -8.71
N VAL A 17 3.41 21.21 -9.77
CA VAL A 17 2.37 22.24 -9.77
C VAL A 17 1.31 21.97 -8.69
N VAL A 18 0.81 20.74 -8.60
CA VAL A 18 -0.20 20.35 -7.59
C VAL A 18 0.34 20.52 -6.17
N GLN A 19 1.57 20.08 -5.90
CA GLN A 19 2.15 20.20 -4.57
C GLN A 19 2.48 21.65 -4.20
N SER A 20 3.00 22.44 -5.14
CA SER A 20 3.24 23.87 -4.90
C SER A 20 1.93 24.63 -4.67
N GLY A 21 0.90 24.36 -5.46
CA GLY A 21 -0.43 24.94 -5.25
C GLY A 21 -1.02 24.58 -3.88
N TYR A 22 -0.87 23.31 -3.46
CA TYR A 22 -1.28 22.86 -2.13
C TYR A 22 -0.54 23.58 -0.99
N VAL A 23 0.78 23.76 -1.11
CA VAL A 23 1.58 24.51 -0.12
C VAL A 23 1.15 25.97 -0.08
N ILE A 24 1.03 26.62 -1.25
CA ILE A 24 0.62 28.03 -1.34
C ILE A 24 -0.77 28.22 -0.74
N ALA A 25 -1.73 27.35 -1.05
CA ALA A 25 -3.09 27.43 -0.49
C ALA A 25 -3.08 27.36 1.04
N ASN A 26 -2.26 26.48 1.63
CA ASN A 26 -2.12 26.39 3.09
C ASN A 26 -1.47 27.65 3.69
N LEU A 27 -0.39 28.16 3.08
CA LEU A 27 0.28 29.38 3.54
C LEU A 27 -0.65 30.59 3.47
N VAL A 28 -1.34 30.78 2.33
CA VAL A 28 -2.33 31.85 2.16
C VAL A 28 -3.43 31.72 3.19
N SER A 29 -3.94 30.51 3.47
CA SER A 29 -5.01 30.30 4.46
C SER A 29 -4.61 30.72 5.88
N ILE A 30 -3.34 30.55 6.26
CA ILE A 30 -2.83 31.00 7.57
C ILE A 30 -2.66 32.52 7.60
N SER A 31 -2.12 33.09 6.52
CA SER A 31 -1.79 34.52 6.45
C SER A 31 -3.01 35.39 6.17
N PHE A 32 -4.06 34.84 5.55
CA PHE A 32 -5.25 35.58 5.16
C PHE A 32 -6.02 36.00 6.41
N ASN A 33 -6.08 37.31 6.63
CA ASN A 33 -6.79 37.95 7.74
C ASN A 33 -6.20 37.67 9.15
N ALA A 34 -4.94 37.23 9.24
CA ALA A 34 -4.25 37.06 10.51
C ALA A 34 -3.71 38.40 11.03
N SER A 35 -4.49 39.08 11.85
CA SER A 35 -4.07 40.32 12.53
C SER A 35 -3.23 40.10 13.79
N SER A 36 -3.16 38.85 14.30
CA SER A 36 -2.38 38.50 15.48
C SER A 36 -1.83 37.07 15.42
N VAL A 37 -0.76 36.81 16.19
CA VAL A 37 -0.14 35.49 16.32
C VAL A 37 -1.13 34.46 16.88
N SER A 38 -2.02 34.86 17.78
CA SER A 38 -3.08 34.00 18.34
C SER A 38 -4.08 33.56 17.27
N MET A 39 -4.52 34.49 16.40
CA MET A 39 -5.43 34.16 15.30
C MET A 39 -4.76 33.26 14.25
N ALA A 40 -3.50 33.53 13.91
CA ALA A 40 -2.72 32.67 13.02
C ALA A 40 -2.57 31.25 13.59
N SER A 41 -2.30 31.12 14.89
CA SER A 41 -2.23 29.85 15.60
C SER A 41 -3.56 29.09 15.57
N LEU A 42 -4.70 29.76 15.81
CA LEU A 42 -6.02 29.12 15.72
C LEU A 42 -6.34 28.65 14.29
N CYS A 43 -6.00 29.46 13.28
CA CYS A 43 -6.16 29.08 11.88
C CYS A 43 -5.30 27.85 11.53
N ALA A 44 -4.04 27.83 11.98
CA ALA A 44 -3.16 26.68 11.81
C ALA A 44 -3.74 25.41 12.46
N GLY A 45 -4.36 25.51 13.64
CA GLY A 45 -5.06 24.39 14.28
C GLY A 45 -6.21 23.83 13.42
N ARG A 46 -7.06 24.70 12.86
CA ARG A 46 -8.15 24.29 11.95
C ARG A 46 -7.61 23.66 10.65
N LEU A 47 -6.57 24.25 10.08
CA LEU A 47 -5.94 23.76 8.86
C LEU A 47 -5.23 22.41 9.09
N ALA A 48 -4.66 22.18 10.27
CA ALA A 48 -4.13 20.89 10.66
C ALA A 48 -5.22 19.80 10.64
N LEU A 49 -6.42 20.07 11.15
CA LEU A 49 -7.54 19.12 11.12
C LEU A 49 -7.93 18.73 9.68
N PHE A 50 -7.98 19.68 8.75
CA PHE A 50 -8.26 19.37 7.34
C PHE A 50 -7.16 18.51 6.71
N ASN A 51 -5.89 18.83 6.99
CA ASN A 51 -4.76 18.05 6.48
C ASN A 51 -4.65 16.65 7.12
N MET A 52 -5.31 16.42 8.26
CA MET A 52 -5.39 15.09 8.89
C MET A 52 -6.38 14.16 8.20
N ILE A 53 -7.34 14.66 7.41
CA ILE A 53 -8.36 13.84 6.73
C ILE A 53 -7.73 12.64 5.98
N PRO A 54 -6.80 12.83 5.02
CA PRO A 54 -6.19 11.71 4.30
C PRO A 54 -5.25 10.83 5.15
N LEU A 55 -4.90 11.26 6.38
CA LEU A 55 -4.05 10.49 7.28
C LEU A 55 -4.83 9.44 8.06
N PHE A 56 -6.07 9.76 8.43
CA PHE A 56 -6.90 8.94 9.31
C PHE A 56 -8.14 8.34 8.62
N LEU A 57 -8.35 8.60 7.32
CA LEU A 57 -9.54 8.14 6.60
C LEU A 57 -9.69 6.61 6.58
N SER A 58 -8.58 5.88 6.41
CA SER A 58 -8.52 4.42 6.52
C SER A 58 -7.09 3.96 6.78
N PRO A 59 -6.88 2.88 7.56
CA PRO A 59 -5.55 2.29 7.73
C PRO A 59 -5.00 1.62 6.46
N ASP A 60 -5.83 1.27 5.47
CA ASP A 60 -5.37 0.68 4.21
C ASP A 60 -5.32 1.71 3.06
N LEU A 61 -4.11 2.18 2.77
CA LEU A 61 -3.85 3.13 1.69
C LEU A 61 -4.15 2.56 0.29
N ALA A 62 -4.04 1.23 0.08
CA ALA A 62 -4.34 0.62 -1.21
C ALA A 62 -5.84 0.65 -1.50
N PHE A 63 -6.64 0.31 -0.51
CA PHE A 63 -8.08 0.41 -0.60
C PHE A 63 -8.56 1.84 -0.90
N LEU A 64 -8.00 2.85 -0.22
CA LEU A 64 -8.33 4.26 -0.51
C LEU A 64 -7.90 4.68 -1.91
N ALA A 65 -6.71 4.27 -2.34
CA ALA A 65 -6.22 4.56 -3.68
C ALA A 65 -7.16 4.00 -4.75
N ASP A 66 -7.57 2.74 -4.61
CA ASP A 66 -8.48 2.08 -5.56
C ASP A 66 -9.88 2.70 -5.52
N SER A 67 -10.40 3.04 -4.33
CA SER A 67 -11.72 3.68 -4.17
C SER A 67 -11.77 5.07 -4.83
N LEU A 68 -10.63 5.77 -4.88
CA LEU A 68 -10.50 7.07 -5.56
C LEU A 68 -10.06 6.94 -7.02
N GLY A 69 -9.83 5.72 -7.53
CA GLY A 69 -9.31 5.49 -8.87
C GLY A 69 -7.88 6.01 -9.09
N LEU A 70 -7.11 6.22 -8.01
CA LEU A 70 -5.76 6.77 -8.05
C LEU A 70 -4.72 5.65 -7.94
N PRO A 71 -3.57 5.77 -8.63
CA PRO A 71 -2.46 4.86 -8.38
C PRO A 71 -1.98 4.97 -6.93
N LEU A 72 -1.68 3.84 -6.26
CA LEU A 72 -1.20 3.83 -4.87
C LEU A 72 0.02 4.75 -4.63
N ARG A 73 0.88 4.92 -5.64
CA ARG A 73 2.02 5.86 -5.57
C ARG A 73 1.58 7.31 -5.36
N VAL A 74 0.46 7.72 -5.95
CA VAL A 74 -0.11 9.06 -5.85
C VAL A 74 -0.70 9.23 -4.46
N PHE A 75 -1.52 8.26 -4.00
CA PHE A 75 -2.12 8.34 -2.67
C PHE A 75 -1.08 8.34 -1.54
N ARG A 76 0.01 7.56 -1.67
CA ARG A 76 1.16 7.62 -0.74
C ARG A 76 1.83 9.00 -0.70
N LYS A 77 1.90 9.70 -1.83
CA LYS A 77 2.42 11.09 -1.87
C LYS A 77 1.47 12.04 -1.15
N VAL A 78 0.16 11.92 -1.38
CA VAL A 78 -0.86 12.70 -0.67
C VAL A 78 -0.77 12.48 0.84
N HIS A 79 -0.74 11.22 1.29
CA HIS A 79 -0.57 10.87 2.71
C HIS A 79 0.73 11.47 3.30
N CYS A 80 1.86 11.34 2.59
CA CYS A 80 3.13 11.90 3.05
C CYS A 80 3.11 13.44 3.12
N SER A 81 2.59 14.10 2.09
CA SER A 81 2.52 15.57 2.02
C SER A 81 1.60 16.13 3.11
N SER A 82 0.43 15.50 3.28
CA SER A 82 -0.54 15.89 4.31
C SER A 82 0.01 15.69 5.72
N GLY A 83 0.83 14.66 5.94
CA GLY A 83 1.50 14.42 7.22
C GLY A 83 2.53 15.50 7.55
N VAL A 84 3.33 15.91 6.57
CA VAL A 84 4.30 17.01 6.72
C VAL A 84 3.58 18.34 6.94
N MET A 85 2.52 18.61 6.18
CA MET A 85 1.72 19.83 6.33
C MET A 85 1.06 19.89 7.71
N THR A 86 0.43 18.80 8.14
CA THR A 86 -0.16 18.68 9.49
C THR A 86 0.88 18.97 10.56
N MET A 87 2.10 18.42 10.45
CA MET A 87 3.19 18.73 11.38
C MET A 87 3.51 20.22 11.41
N MET A 88 3.73 20.85 10.26
CA MET A 88 4.02 22.28 10.18
C MET A 88 2.91 23.12 10.82
N MET A 89 1.64 22.80 10.53
CA MET A 89 0.49 23.49 11.11
C MET A 89 0.40 23.30 12.63
N THR A 90 0.64 22.09 13.11
CA THR A 90 0.59 21.79 14.55
C THR A 90 1.73 22.46 15.32
N LEU A 91 2.89 22.65 14.69
CA LEU A 91 3.99 23.39 15.29
C LEU A 91 3.63 24.87 15.50
N VAL A 92 3.02 25.50 14.49
CA VAL A 92 2.51 26.87 14.61
C VAL A 92 1.40 26.95 15.67
N HIS A 93 0.59 25.90 15.81
CA HIS A 93 -0.46 25.79 16.82
C HIS A 93 0.06 25.43 18.25
N GLY A 94 1.35 25.09 18.40
CA GLY A 94 1.97 24.74 19.70
C GLY A 94 1.92 23.26 20.11
N GLY A 95 1.63 22.34 19.19
CA GLY A 95 1.52 20.89 19.44
C GLY A 95 2.84 20.11 19.27
N LEU A 96 3.36 19.54 20.36
CA LEU A 96 4.62 18.76 20.37
C LEU A 96 4.47 17.29 19.92
N ALA A 97 3.29 16.67 20.11
CA ALA A 97 3.12 15.23 19.90
C ALA A 97 3.16 14.78 18.43
N ILE A 98 2.69 15.64 17.51
CA ILE A 98 2.66 15.36 16.05
C ILE A 98 4.05 15.55 15.43
N LEU A 99 4.87 16.45 15.99
CA LEU A 99 6.27 16.60 15.64
C LEU A 99 7.04 15.28 15.84
N LEU A 100 6.84 14.61 16.98
CA LEU A 100 7.53 13.36 17.28
C LEU A 100 7.15 12.24 16.28
N ALA A 101 5.87 12.11 15.92
CA ALA A 101 5.38 11.09 14.97
C ALA A 101 5.97 11.23 13.56
N VAL A 102 6.15 12.47 13.09
CA VAL A 102 6.73 12.76 11.76
C VAL A 102 8.25 12.67 11.77
N VAL A 103 8.92 13.15 12.82
CA VAL A 103 10.38 12.98 13.00
C VAL A 103 10.75 11.50 13.06
N LEU A 104 9.98 10.67 13.77
CA LEU A 104 10.19 9.21 13.78
C LEU A 104 9.87 8.53 12.44
N SER A 105 9.09 9.21 11.59
CA SER A 105 8.82 8.80 10.21
C SER A 105 9.91 9.20 9.21
N ALA A 106 11.00 9.81 9.70
CA ALA A 106 12.16 10.13 8.90
C ALA A 106 12.71 8.90 8.19
N ARG A 107 13.08 9.14 6.93
CA ARG A 107 13.51 8.11 5.97
C ARG A 107 14.67 7.24 6.45
N LEU A 108 15.50 7.77 7.36
CA LEU A 108 16.66 7.08 7.93
C LEU A 108 16.23 5.95 8.87
N LEU A 109 15.29 6.23 9.79
CA LEU A 109 14.81 5.24 10.75
C LEU A 109 14.03 4.12 10.05
N ARG A 110 13.23 4.47 9.03
CA ARG A 110 12.50 3.50 8.20
C ARG A 110 13.40 2.52 7.45
N LYS A 111 14.59 2.94 7.03
CA LYS A 111 15.55 2.06 6.31
C LYS A 111 16.24 1.07 7.24
N MET A 112 16.43 1.44 8.51
CA MET A 112 17.14 0.62 9.50
C MET A 112 16.21 -0.37 10.21
N LEU A 113 15.00 0.05 10.58
CA LEU A 113 14.09 -0.72 11.42
C LEU A 113 12.67 -0.75 10.85
N TYR A 114 12.48 -1.15 9.59
CA TYR A 114 11.18 -1.08 8.92
C TYR A 114 10.01 -1.70 9.72
N GLU A 115 10.22 -2.89 10.32
CA GLU A 115 9.19 -3.59 11.11
C GLU A 115 8.85 -2.84 12.41
N GLY A 116 9.86 -2.34 13.14
CA GLY A 116 9.66 -1.56 14.37
C GLY A 116 9.07 -0.17 14.08
N PHE A 117 9.55 0.48 13.02
CA PHE A 117 9.05 1.76 12.55
C PHE A 117 7.53 1.73 12.31
N LEU A 118 7.03 0.71 11.60
CA LEU A 118 5.59 0.62 11.31
C LEU A 118 4.76 0.54 12.60
N ARG A 119 5.23 -0.20 13.62
CA ARG A 119 4.54 -0.34 14.91
C ARG A 119 4.55 0.95 15.71
N ILE A 120 5.69 1.60 15.79
CA ILE A 120 5.80 2.86 16.52
C ILE A 120 4.96 3.94 15.83
N HIS A 121 4.94 3.97 14.49
CA HIS A 121 4.09 4.88 13.74
C HIS A 121 2.60 4.64 14.03
N GLN A 122 2.14 3.38 14.04
CA GLN A 122 0.76 3.03 14.39
C GLN A 122 0.41 3.44 15.83
N ALA A 123 1.27 3.15 16.80
CA ALA A 123 1.07 3.53 18.19
C ALA A 123 1.02 5.05 18.38
N LEU A 124 1.93 5.78 17.73
CA LEU A 124 1.95 7.24 17.75
C LEU A 124 0.73 7.86 17.04
N ALA A 125 0.22 7.23 15.97
CA ALA A 125 -1.00 7.69 15.31
C ALA A 125 -2.22 7.56 16.24
N ILE A 126 -2.37 6.43 16.95
CA ILE A 126 -3.43 6.23 17.95
C ILE A 126 -3.29 7.23 19.10
N PHE A 127 -2.07 7.41 19.61
CA PHE A 127 -1.79 8.37 20.67
C PHE A 127 -2.12 9.80 20.23
N ALA A 128 -1.68 10.22 19.05
CA ALA A 128 -2.00 11.53 18.48
C ALA A 128 -3.51 11.72 18.32
N ALA A 129 -4.23 10.74 17.77
CA ALA A 129 -5.69 10.79 17.67
C ALA A 129 -6.35 10.98 19.05
N SER A 130 -5.88 10.27 20.09
CA SER A 130 -6.40 10.42 21.45
C SER A 130 -6.15 11.82 22.04
N LEU A 131 -4.97 12.39 21.80
CA LEU A 131 -4.62 13.73 22.24
C LEU A 131 -5.45 14.80 21.52
N ILE A 132 -5.67 14.63 20.21
CA ILE A 132 -6.54 15.50 19.41
C ILE A 132 -7.96 15.44 19.98
N CYS A 133 -8.52 14.26 20.21
CA CYS A 133 -9.85 14.13 20.80
C CYS A 133 -9.95 14.82 22.18
N ARG A 134 -8.97 14.62 23.06
CA ARG A 134 -8.93 15.29 24.36
C ARG A 134 -8.79 16.81 24.24
N HIS A 135 -7.96 17.30 23.32
CA HIS A 135 -7.80 18.72 23.07
C HIS A 135 -9.10 19.35 22.54
N LEU A 136 -9.77 18.71 21.57
CA LEU A 136 -11.05 19.19 21.03
C LEU A 136 -12.16 19.21 22.08
N LEU A 137 -12.18 18.26 23.02
CA LEU A 137 -13.12 18.25 24.15
C LEU A 137 -12.87 19.41 25.14
N ALA A 138 -11.65 19.91 25.23
CA ALA A 138 -11.27 20.99 26.13
C ALA A 138 -11.47 22.38 25.51
N VAL A 139 -11.72 22.49 24.20
CA VAL A 139 -11.97 23.76 23.51
C VAL A 139 -13.47 24.12 23.66
N PRO A 140 -13.81 25.19 24.39
CA PRO A 140 -15.19 25.67 24.44
C PRO A 140 -15.65 26.13 23.05
N ASP A 141 -16.91 25.85 22.70
CA ASP A 141 -17.57 26.22 21.44
C ASP A 141 -17.03 25.56 20.16
N PHE A 142 -16.30 24.44 20.26
CA PHE A 142 -15.89 23.69 19.07
C PHE A 142 -17.11 23.10 18.32
N SER A 143 -17.22 23.39 17.02
CA SER A 143 -18.29 22.82 16.18
C SER A 143 -17.98 21.36 15.83
N TRP A 144 -18.68 20.45 16.50
CA TRP A 144 -18.54 19.00 16.30
C TRP A 144 -19.05 18.49 14.94
N LEU A 145 -19.82 19.30 14.21
CA LEU A 145 -20.43 18.91 12.94
C LEU A 145 -19.40 18.38 11.93
N TYR A 146 -18.29 19.10 11.73
CA TYR A 146 -17.24 18.68 10.80
C TYR A 146 -16.62 17.33 11.17
N LEU A 147 -16.46 17.07 12.48
CA LEU A 147 -15.92 15.82 12.97
C LEU A 147 -16.93 14.67 12.82
N TYR A 148 -18.22 14.92 13.05
CA TYR A 148 -19.26 13.92 12.82
C TYR A 148 -19.38 13.55 11.33
N VAL A 149 -19.34 14.55 10.44
CA VAL A 149 -19.32 14.30 8.99
C VAL A 149 -18.09 13.46 8.62
N TYR A 150 -16.91 13.86 9.06
CA TYR A 150 -15.67 13.09 8.82
C TYR A 150 -15.75 11.66 9.37
N ALA A 151 -16.17 11.50 10.64
CA ALA A 151 -16.27 10.21 11.30
C ALA A 151 -17.29 9.29 10.61
N SER A 152 -18.41 9.84 10.14
CA SER A 152 -19.41 9.07 9.40
C SER A 152 -18.85 8.55 8.08
N VAL A 153 -18.19 9.39 7.27
CA VAL A 153 -17.57 9.00 6.00
C VAL A 153 -16.47 7.95 6.23
N ALA A 154 -15.58 8.19 7.20
CA ALA A 154 -14.53 7.24 7.55
C ALA A 154 -15.12 5.90 8.03
N CYS A 155 -16.14 5.93 8.89
CA CYS A 155 -16.80 4.73 9.39
C CYS A 155 -17.45 3.94 8.25
N CYS A 156 -18.23 4.59 7.39
CA CYS A 156 -18.86 3.95 6.23
C CYS A 156 -17.82 3.30 5.29
N LEU A 157 -16.73 4.01 4.97
CA LEU A 157 -15.66 3.48 4.13
C LEU A 157 -15.00 2.25 4.76
N ASN A 158 -14.70 2.30 6.06
CA ASN A 158 -14.03 1.19 6.74
C ASN A 158 -14.97 -0.01 7.00
N ILE A 159 -16.27 0.22 7.23
CA ILE A 159 -17.27 -0.84 7.27
C ILE A 159 -17.38 -1.52 5.91
N PHE A 160 -17.45 -0.74 4.82
CA PHE A 160 -17.49 -1.30 3.47
C PHE A 160 -16.21 -2.09 3.16
N TYR A 161 -15.04 -1.57 3.50
CA TYR A 161 -13.76 -2.26 3.36
C TYR A 161 -13.72 -3.59 4.13
N LEU A 162 -14.16 -3.57 5.40
CA LEU A 162 -14.24 -4.76 6.25
C LEU A 162 -15.23 -5.77 5.67
N ALA A 163 -16.42 -5.34 5.27
CA ALA A 163 -17.44 -6.19 4.68
C ALA A 163 -16.95 -6.84 3.38
N LEU A 164 -16.27 -6.09 2.50
CA LEU A 164 -15.69 -6.61 1.27
C LEU A 164 -14.59 -7.64 1.54
N THR A 165 -13.72 -7.35 2.51
CA THR A 165 -12.66 -8.27 2.93
C THR A 165 -13.25 -9.56 3.52
N LEU A 166 -14.23 -9.45 4.41
CA LEU A 166 -14.92 -10.60 4.99
C LEU A 166 -15.66 -11.41 3.91
N TYR A 167 -16.38 -10.75 3.01
CA TYR A 167 -17.07 -11.41 1.91
C TYR A 167 -16.12 -12.23 1.06
N ARG A 168 -14.94 -11.69 0.71
CA ARG A 168 -13.92 -12.38 -0.11
C ARG A 168 -13.22 -13.53 0.62
N ASN A 169 -13.01 -13.40 1.93
CA ASN A 169 -12.24 -14.38 2.72
C ASN A 169 -13.12 -15.41 3.44
N VAL A 170 -14.45 -15.22 3.50
CA VAL A 170 -15.37 -16.12 4.20
C VAL A 170 -16.49 -16.58 3.27
N ALA A 171 -16.61 -17.90 3.13
CA ALA A 171 -17.71 -18.52 2.40
C ALA A 171 -18.29 -19.69 3.19
N ARG A 172 -19.63 -19.78 3.22
CA ARG A 172 -20.34 -20.84 3.94
C ARG A 172 -19.94 -22.21 3.38
N GLY A 173 -19.55 -23.12 4.27
CA GLY A 173 -19.16 -24.49 3.90
C GLY A 173 -17.78 -24.63 3.27
N LYS A 174 -16.97 -23.56 3.19
CA LYS A 174 -15.59 -23.62 2.66
C LYS A 174 -14.57 -23.27 3.74
N PRO A 175 -13.35 -23.84 3.70
CA PRO A 175 -12.29 -23.47 4.62
C PRO A 175 -11.84 -22.02 4.40
N PHE A 176 -11.30 -21.40 5.45
CA PHE A 176 -10.60 -20.11 5.35
C PHE A 176 -9.42 -20.20 4.36
N PRO A 177 -9.01 -19.06 3.76
CA PRO A 177 -7.91 -19.05 2.82
C PRO A 177 -6.63 -19.57 3.46
N ARG A 178 -5.87 -20.35 2.69
CA ARG A 178 -4.60 -20.95 3.14
C ARG A 178 -3.50 -20.57 2.18
N ALA A 179 -2.36 -20.16 2.73
CA ALA A 179 -1.14 -19.95 1.98
C ALA A 179 -0.21 -21.16 2.17
N SER A 180 0.28 -21.70 1.05
CA SER A 180 1.32 -22.72 1.01
C SER A 180 2.62 -22.07 0.54
N LEU A 181 3.64 -22.13 1.39
CA LEU A 181 4.94 -21.50 1.17
C LEU A 181 5.97 -22.56 0.77
N LYS A 182 6.74 -22.29 -0.27
CA LYS A 182 7.91 -23.11 -0.67
C LYS A 182 9.08 -22.21 -1.04
N SER A 183 10.25 -22.48 -0.45
CA SER A 183 11.49 -21.79 -0.80
C SER A 183 12.02 -22.34 -2.13
N GLN A 184 12.35 -21.44 -3.07
CA GLN A 184 12.83 -21.79 -4.40
C GLN A 184 13.72 -20.67 -4.97
N GLY A 185 14.94 -21.01 -5.40
CA GLY A 185 15.79 -20.15 -6.24
C GLY A 185 16.02 -18.74 -5.70
N GLY A 186 16.34 -18.59 -4.41
CA GLY A 186 16.59 -17.29 -3.76
C GLY A 186 15.33 -16.48 -3.40
N GLY A 187 14.14 -17.06 -3.55
CA GLY A 187 12.87 -16.49 -3.11
C GLY A 187 11.91 -17.52 -2.56
N THR A 188 10.66 -17.12 -2.37
CA THR A 188 9.59 -17.95 -1.83
C THR A 188 8.38 -17.89 -2.74
N THR A 189 7.98 -19.04 -3.28
CA THR A 189 6.71 -19.20 -3.98
C THR A 189 5.59 -19.35 -2.96
N ILE A 190 4.54 -18.56 -3.12
CA ILE A 190 3.39 -18.53 -2.23
C ILE A 190 2.16 -18.86 -3.07
N ILE A 191 1.51 -19.97 -2.75
CA ILE A 191 0.25 -20.37 -3.37
C ILE A 191 -0.86 -20.09 -2.38
N VAL A 192 -1.83 -19.26 -2.75
CA VAL A 192 -2.97 -18.92 -1.90
C VAL A 192 -4.23 -19.56 -2.47
N ASP A 193 -4.83 -20.47 -1.71
CA ASP A 193 -6.12 -21.06 -2.04
C ASP A 193 -7.25 -20.18 -1.45
N LEU A 194 -8.18 -19.77 -2.31
CA LEU A 194 -9.26 -18.84 -2.02
C LEU A 194 -10.61 -19.56 -1.89
N PRO A 195 -11.48 -19.13 -0.95
CA PRO A 195 -12.81 -19.71 -0.82
C PRO A 195 -13.75 -19.29 -1.96
N ARG A 196 -13.54 -18.10 -2.54
CA ARG A 196 -14.34 -17.55 -3.64
C ARG A 196 -13.47 -17.27 -4.85
N PRO A 197 -13.97 -17.54 -6.07
CA PRO A 197 -13.27 -17.13 -7.29
C PRO A 197 -13.22 -15.61 -7.36
N ILE A 198 -12.05 -15.07 -7.71
CA ILE A 198 -11.84 -13.63 -7.88
C ILE A 198 -11.21 -13.36 -9.23
N HIS A 199 -11.73 -12.36 -9.94
CA HIS A 199 -11.12 -11.92 -11.20
C HIS A 199 -9.96 -10.98 -10.89
N ILE A 200 -8.78 -11.27 -11.44
CA ILE A 200 -7.57 -10.47 -11.27
C ILE A 200 -7.02 -10.14 -12.66
N ASP A 201 -6.89 -8.85 -12.95
CA ASP A 201 -6.26 -8.40 -14.17
C ASP A 201 -4.72 -8.48 -14.08
N ALA A 202 -4.08 -8.64 -15.24
CA ALA A 202 -2.64 -8.67 -15.33
C ALA A 202 -2.00 -7.39 -14.73
N GLY A 203 -1.01 -7.57 -13.85
CA GLY A 203 -0.30 -6.49 -13.18
C GLY A 203 -0.90 -6.02 -11.85
N GLN A 204 -2.08 -6.51 -11.47
CA GLN A 204 -2.65 -6.26 -10.15
C GLN A 204 -1.91 -7.04 -9.05
N TYR A 205 -2.06 -6.57 -7.82
CA TYR A 205 -1.45 -7.18 -6.65
C TYR A 205 -2.49 -7.37 -5.54
N VAL A 206 -2.15 -8.22 -4.57
CA VAL A 206 -2.97 -8.44 -3.37
C VAL A 206 -2.15 -8.12 -2.13
N ASN A 207 -2.82 -7.56 -1.12
CA ASN A 207 -2.24 -7.40 0.21
C ASN A 207 -2.50 -8.68 0.99
N LEU A 208 -1.45 -9.34 1.46
CA LEU A 208 -1.54 -10.63 2.13
C LEU A 208 -1.13 -10.51 3.61
N TRP A 209 -2.00 -10.99 4.50
CA TRP A 209 -1.71 -11.24 5.90
C TRP A 209 -1.50 -12.73 6.07
N ILE A 210 -0.32 -13.12 6.57
CA ILE A 210 -0.02 -14.53 6.83
C ILE A 210 0.06 -14.72 8.34
N TRP A 211 -0.74 -15.65 8.86
CA TRP A 211 -0.62 -16.08 10.23
C TRP A 211 0.29 -17.31 10.28
N ALA A 212 1.56 -17.07 10.61
CA ALA A 212 2.60 -18.08 10.70
C ALA A 212 3.34 -17.97 12.05
N PRO A 213 2.78 -18.54 13.14
CA PRO A 213 3.40 -18.44 14.47
C PRO A 213 4.81 -19.03 14.51
N LYS A 214 5.12 -20.00 13.63
CA LYS A 214 6.45 -20.61 13.48
C LYS A 214 7.51 -19.67 12.87
N ILE A 215 7.10 -18.60 12.18
CA ILE A 215 8.01 -17.65 11.52
C ILE A 215 8.15 -16.38 12.38
N SER A 216 7.02 -15.79 12.79
CA SER A 216 6.98 -14.71 13.78
C SER A 216 5.54 -14.47 14.22
N PHE A 217 5.34 -14.25 15.52
CA PHE A 217 4.03 -13.97 16.12
C PHE A 217 3.33 -12.75 15.48
N TRP A 218 4.10 -11.72 15.11
CA TRP A 218 3.57 -10.45 14.62
C TRP A 218 3.29 -10.40 13.11
N THR A 219 3.44 -11.53 12.41
CA THR A 219 3.18 -11.66 10.96
C THR A 219 1.73 -11.40 10.59
N CYS A 220 0.80 -11.76 11.47
CA CYS A 220 -0.62 -11.55 11.25
C CYS A 220 -1.04 -10.08 11.29
N MET A 221 -0.24 -9.21 11.93
CA MET A 221 -0.52 -7.79 12.01
C MET A 221 0.22 -6.99 10.92
N GLN A 222 0.73 -7.64 9.87
CA GLN A 222 1.36 -6.99 8.72
C GLN A 222 0.77 -7.51 7.42
N SER A 223 0.23 -6.60 6.62
CA SER A 223 -0.08 -6.85 5.23
C SER A 223 1.14 -6.60 4.36
N HIS A 224 1.46 -7.54 3.47
CA HIS A 224 2.50 -7.34 2.47
C HIS A 224 1.91 -7.39 1.07
N PRO A 225 2.19 -6.38 0.21
CA PRO A 225 1.73 -6.38 -1.16
C PRO A 225 2.54 -7.38 -1.99
N PHE A 226 1.86 -8.31 -2.66
CA PHE A 226 2.45 -9.25 -3.60
C PHE A 226 1.74 -9.17 -4.95
N THR A 227 2.52 -8.95 -6.00
CA THR A 227 2.01 -9.01 -7.37
C THR A 227 1.56 -10.43 -7.68
N VAL A 228 0.37 -10.57 -8.26
CA VAL A 228 -0.15 -11.86 -8.69
C VAL A 228 0.61 -12.29 -9.94
N ALA A 229 1.16 -13.50 -9.94
CA ALA A 229 1.94 -14.07 -11.03
C ALA A 229 1.08 -14.92 -11.98
N SER A 230 -0.07 -15.41 -11.51
CA SER A 230 -1.03 -16.17 -12.29
C SER A 230 -2.16 -15.29 -12.84
N TRP A 231 -2.63 -15.59 -14.04
CA TRP A 231 -3.77 -14.97 -14.70
C TRP A 231 -4.68 -16.04 -15.32
N SER A 232 -5.99 -15.77 -15.32
CA SER A 232 -7.02 -16.61 -15.92
C SER A 232 -8.11 -15.72 -16.52
N PRO A 233 -8.75 -16.12 -17.63
CA PRO A 233 -9.92 -15.41 -18.15
C PRO A 233 -11.08 -15.40 -17.13
N ASP A 234 -11.28 -16.53 -16.46
CA ASP A 234 -12.30 -16.71 -15.42
C ASP A 234 -11.76 -16.38 -14.02
N GLY A 235 -12.66 -16.30 -13.04
CA GLY A 235 -12.28 -16.07 -11.65
C GLY A 235 -11.36 -17.16 -11.09
N GLN A 236 -10.27 -16.75 -10.45
CA GLN A 236 -9.26 -17.65 -9.90
C GLN A 236 -9.61 -18.02 -8.46
N VAL A 237 -9.53 -19.31 -8.14
CA VAL A 237 -9.59 -19.82 -6.76
C VAL A 237 -8.20 -20.12 -6.19
N ARG A 238 -7.16 -20.06 -7.02
CA ARG A 238 -5.77 -20.25 -6.64
C ARG A 238 -4.91 -19.12 -7.20
N LEU A 239 -4.25 -18.40 -6.32
CA LEU A 239 -3.32 -17.33 -6.69
C LEU A 239 -1.89 -17.81 -6.49
N GLU A 240 -1.06 -17.61 -7.52
CA GLU A 240 0.38 -17.82 -7.42
C GLU A 240 1.05 -16.47 -7.24
N LEU A 241 1.83 -16.36 -6.18
CA LEU A 241 2.60 -15.16 -5.83
C LEU A 241 4.06 -15.57 -5.68
N PHE A 242 4.95 -14.62 -5.92
CA PHE A 242 6.37 -14.82 -5.69
C PHE A 242 6.94 -13.70 -4.82
N ALA A 243 7.61 -14.08 -3.74
CA ALA A 243 8.29 -13.18 -2.84
C ALA A 243 9.81 -13.32 -3.02
N LYS A 244 10.47 -12.27 -3.51
CA LYS A 244 11.93 -12.20 -3.46
C LYS A 244 12.37 -12.11 -1.99
N SER A 245 13.38 -12.88 -1.60
CA SER A 245 13.98 -12.70 -0.28
C SER A 245 14.57 -11.28 -0.16
N ARG A 246 14.00 -10.51 0.75
CA ARG A 246 14.47 -9.18 1.18
C ARG A 246 14.55 -9.15 2.70
N ARG A 247 15.37 -8.25 3.27
CA ARG A 247 15.49 -8.07 4.73
C ARG A 247 14.10 -7.98 5.40
N GLY A 248 13.95 -8.57 6.58
CA GLY A 248 12.68 -8.63 7.32
C GLY A 248 11.90 -9.92 7.05
N LEU A 249 10.56 -9.83 7.01
CA LEU A 249 9.67 -10.98 6.89
C LEU A 249 9.98 -11.94 5.73
N THR A 250 10.25 -11.42 4.53
CA THR A 250 10.53 -12.27 3.37
C THR A 250 11.78 -13.12 3.56
N SER A 251 12.81 -12.61 4.25
CA SER A 251 14.00 -13.41 4.62
C SER A 251 13.66 -14.51 5.62
N LYS A 252 12.74 -14.25 6.56
CA LYS A 252 12.27 -15.26 7.52
C LYS A 252 11.43 -16.35 6.83
N MET A 253 10.72 -16.02 5.75
CA MET A 253 9.93 -16.97 4.94
C MET A 253 10.78 -17.86 4.04
N THR A 254 11.92 -17.36 3.55
CA THR A 254 12.83 -18.13 2.69
C THR A 254 13.61 -19.21 3.46
N GLY A 255 13.72 -19.09 4.79
CA GLY A 255 14.46 -20.03 5.63
C GLY A 255 15.97 -19.99 5.39
N THR A 256 16.70 -20.88 6.08
CA THR A 256 18.15 -21.11 5.93
C THR A 256 18.51 -21.36 4.46
N PRO A 257 19.69 -20.91 3.96
CA PRO A 257 20.12 -21.15 2.59
C PRO A 257 19.99 -22.63 2.22
N GLN A 258 19.28 -22.88 1.12
CA GLN A 258 18.94 -24.21 0.66
C GLN A 258 20.21 -24.94 0.22
N THR A 259 20.61 -25.97 0.96
CA THR A 259 21.33 -27.11 0.41
C THR A 259 20.35 -27.90 -0.45
N ASP A 260 20.84 -28.38 -1.58
CA ASP A 260 20.12 -28.86 -2.76
C ASP A 260 19.26 -30.12 -2.52
N THR A 261 18.21 -30.03 -1.69
CA THR A 261 17.26 -31.12 -1.44
C THR A 261 15.86 -30.77 -1.94
N SER A 262 15.43 -31.52 -2.94
CA SER A 262 14.12 -31.47 -3.60
C SER A 262 12.91 -31.79 -2.69
N ASN A 263 13.15 -32.14 -1.43
CA ASN A 263 12.16 -32.65 -0.47
C ASN A 263 11.74 -31.66 0.63
N VAL A 264 11.88 -30.34 0.43
CA VAL A 264 11.37 -29.38 1.43
C VAL A 264 9.83 -29.40 1.43
N PRO A 265 9.16 -29.74 2.56
CA PRO A 265 7.71 -29.80 2.63
C PRO A 265 7.09 -28.40 2.54
N TRP A 266 5.89 -28.31 1.95
CA TRP A 266 5.12 -27.07 1.91
C TRP A 266 4.72 -26.63 3.31
N LEU A 267 5.07 -25.41 3.69
CA LEU A 267 4.59 -24.82 4.93
C LEU A 267 3.19 -24.24 4.69
N LYS A 268 2.17 -24.86 5.27
CA LYS A 268 0.78 -24.38 5.22
C LYS A 268 0.51 -23.40 6.37
N CYS A 269 -0.03 -22.25 6.04
CA CYS A 269 -0.39 -21.20 6.99
C CYS A 269 -1.79 -20.66 6.70
N LEU A 270 -2.48 -20.16 7.72
CA LEU A 270 -3.70 -19.40 7.52
C LEU A 270 -3.33 -18.06 6.88
N ALA A 271 -4.13 -17.64 5.91
CA ALA A 271 -3.92 -16.39 5.22
C ALA A 271 -5.22 -15.62 5.05
N PHE A 272 -5.11 -14.29 5.11
CA PHE A 272 -6.16 -13.37 4.71
C PHE A 272 -5.61 -12.47 3.63
N PHE A 273 -6.45 -12.03 2.71
CA PHE A 273 -6.04 -11.13 1.65
C PHE A 273 -7.03 -10.00 1.43
N SER A 274 -6.54 -8.91 0.85
CA SER A 274 -7.29 -7.76 0.38
C SER A 274 -6.84 -7.45 -1.05
N GLY A 275 -7.77 -6.94 -1.85
CA GLY A 275 -7.60 -6.73 -3.28
C GLY A 275 -8.61 -7.52 -4.14
N PRO A 276 -8.48 -7.48 -5.47
CA PRO A 276 -7.30 -7.01 -6.19
C PRO A 276 -7.09 -5.50 -6.05
N HIS A 277 -5.82 -5.10 -5.94
CA HIS A 277 -5.40 -3.72 -5.86
C HIS A 277 -4.62 -3.33 -7.11
N GLY A 278 -4.66 -2.04 -7.44
CA GLY A 278 -3.99 -1.49 -8.59
C GLY A 278 -4.89 -1.41 -9.82
N SER A 279 -4.52 -0.48 -10.70
CA SER A 279 -5.31 -0.16 -11.88
C SER A 279 -5.18 -1.24 -12.96
N ARG A 280 -6.31 -1.53 -13.61
CA ARG A 280 -6.33 -2.32 -14.85
C ARG A 280 -5.60 -1.54 -15.95
N ILE A 281 -4.69 -2.21 -16.64
CA ILE A 281 -4.03 -1.66 -17.82
C ILE A 281 -4.72 -2.24 -19.04
N ASP A 282 -5.38 -1.38 -19.83
CA ASP A 282 -5.92 -1.79 -21.11
C ASP A 282 -4.79 -1.86 -22.15
N ILE A 283 -4.65 -3.04 -22.72
CA ILE A 283 -3.62 -3.40 -23.71
C ILE A 283 -4.25 -3.97 -24.98
N SER A 284 -5.59 -3.95 -25.08
CA SER A 284 -6.35 -4.56 -26.17
C SER A 284 -6.12 -3.87 -27.52
N ASP A 285 -5.81 -2.57 -27.52
CA ASP A 285 -5.62 -1.78 -28.73
C ASP A 285 -4.22 -1.88 -29.36
N TYR A 286 -3.26 -2.49 -28.66
CA TYR A 286 -1.88 -2.54 -29.12
C TYR A 286 -1.59 -3.80 -29.93
N LYS A 287 -0.82 -3.66 -31.03
CA LYS A 287 -0.37 -4.80 -31.86
C LYS A 287 0.97 -5.40 -31.43
N SER A 288 1.76 -4.67 -30.65
CA SER A 288 3.09 -5.10 -30.23
C SER A 288 3.36 -4.67 -28.80
N ALA A 289 3.98 -5.56 -28.02
CA ALA A 289 4.32 -5.33 -26.62
C ALA A 289 5.82 -5.51 -26.40
N ILE A 290 6.46 -4.55 -25.74
CA ILE A 290 7.85 -4.63 -25.28
C ILE A 290 7.83 -4.72 -23.76
N MET A 291 8.48 -5.75 -23.22
CA MET A 291 8.48 -6.08 -21.81
C MET A 291 9.91 -6.06 -21.30
N VAL A 292 10.25 -5.09 -20.43
CA VAL A 292 11.60 -4.92 -19.90
C VAL A 292 11.63 -5.20 -18.41
N ALA A 293 12.20 -6.33 -18.02
CA ALA A 293 12.31 -6.77 -16.63
C ALA A 293 13.76 -6.79 -16.15
N SER A 294 13.93 -6.55 -14.85
CA SER A 294 15.20 -6.77 -14.15
C SER A 294 15.02 -7.77 -13.01
N ASP A 295 15.93 -8.74 -12.91
CA ASP A 295 15.90 -9.82 -11.91
C ASP A 295 14.50 -10.48 -11.82
N TYR A 296 13.97 -10.65 -10.60
CA TYR A 296 12.64 -11.18 -10.31
C TYR A 296 11.49 -10.24 -10.72
N GLY A 297 11.77 -9.06 -11.28
CA GLY A 297 10.74 -8.18 -11.85
C GLY A 297 9.96 -8.83 -12.99
N ILE A 298 10.50 -9.91 -13.58
CA ILE A 298 9.83 -10.74 -14.58
C ILE A 298 8.53 -11.38 -14.04
N VAL A 299 8.43 -11.62 -12.73
CA VAL A 299 7.22 -12.20 -12.12
C VAL A 299 6.00 -11.32 -12.36
N ALA A 300 6.16 -9.99 -12.24
CA ALA A 300 5.08 -9.05 -12.48
C ALA A 300 4.61 -9.03 -13.95
N MET A 301 5.40 -9.60 -14.86
CA MET A 301 5.13 -9.70 -16.29
C MET A 301 4.45 -11.01 -16.69
N LEU A 302 4.56 -12.06 -15.87
CA LEU A 302 3.97 -13.38 -16.16
C LEU A 302 2.45 -13.34 -16.45
N PRO A 303 1.62 -12.59 -15.69
CA PRO A 303 0.19 -12.48 -15.98
C PRO A 303 -0.10 -11.92 -17.37
N PHE A 304 0.72 -10.97 -17.83
CA PHE A 304 0.57 -10.39 -19.16
C PHE A 304 0.90 -11.41 -20.24
N LEU A 305 1.98 -12.18 -20.06
CA LEU A 305 2.35 -13.25 -20.99
C LEU A 305 1.25 -14.32 -21.08
N GLN A 306 0.72 -14.76 -19.94
CA GLN A 306 -0.39 -15.71 -19.89
C GLN A 306 -1.63 -15.16 -20.62
N LYS A 307 -1.97 -13.88 -20.40
CA LYS A 307 -3.05 -13.18 -21.09
C LYS A 307 -2.82 -13.10 -22.61
N PHE A 308 -1.59 -12.84 -23.05
CA PHE A 308 -1.26 -12.77 -24.47
C PHE A 308 -1.32 -14.14 -25.15
N VAL A 309 -0.79 -15.18 -24.52
CA VAL A 309 -0.86 -16.55 -25.05
C VAL A 309 -2.31 -17.02 -25.15
N TYR A 310 -3.13 -16.69 -24.16
CA TYR A 310 -4.57 -16.96 -24.21
C TYR A 310 -5.24 -16.18 -25.36
N GLY A 311 -4.99 -14.87 -25.46
CA GLY A 311 -5.55 -14.04 -26.53
C GLY A 311 -5.18 -14.50 -27.93
N TYR A 312 -3.97 -15.03 -28.11
CA TYR A 312 -3.52 -15.66 -29.35
C TYR A 312 -4.27 -16.97 -29.64
N LYS A 313 -4.37 -17.87 -28.64
CA LYS A 313 -5.07 -19.16 -28.80
C LYS A 313 -6.54 -19.03 -29.15
N PHE A 314 -7.23 -18.04 -28.58
CA PHE A 314 -8.67 -17.86 -28.75
C PHE A 314 -9.04 -16.76 -29.74
N PHE A 315 -8.06 -16.22 -30.49
CA PHE A 315 -8.26 -15.13 -31.46
C PHE A 315 -8.97 -13.89 -30.90
N THR A 316 -8.81 -13.64 -29.58
CA THR A 316 -9.42 -12.49 -28.89
C THR A 316 -8.45 -11.31 -28.74
N GLY A 317 -7.15 -11.53 -28.93
CA GLY A 317 -6.11 -10.51 -28.79
C GLY A 317 -5.65 -9.90 -30.11
N ARG A 318 -5.32 -8.60 -30.10
CA ARG A 318 -4.69 -7.90 -31.24
C ARG A 318 -3.16 -7.92 -31.23
N ILE A 319 -2.55 -8.37 -30.13
CA ILE A 319 -1.09 -8.41 -29.97
C ILE A 319 -0.52 -9.54 -30.83
N CYS A 320 0.33 -9.18 -31.79
CA CYS A 320 0.98 -10.13 -32.71
C CYS A 320 2.47 -10.31 -32.42
N ARG A 321 3.12 -9.37 -31.71
CA ARG A 321 4.56 -9.39 -31.46
C ARG A 321 4.86 -9.06 -30.00
N ILE A 322 5.65 -9.91 -29.36
CA ILE A 322 6.08 -9.75 -27.97
C ILE A 322 7.61 -9.77 -27.96
N HIS A 323 8.23 -8.70 -27.44
CA HIS A 323 9.67 -8.64 -27.25
C HIS A 323 9.97 -8.54 -25.75
N ILE A 324 10.69 -9.53 -25.21
CA ILE A 324 11.03 -9.60 -23.79
C ILE A 324 12.53 -9.34 -23.64
N ILE A 325 12.85 -8.29 -22.88
CA ILE A 325 14.22 -7.97 -22.48
C ILE A 325 14.32 -8.27 -20.99
N TRP A 326 15.01 -9.37 -20.66
CA TRP A 326 15.21 -9.78 -19.27
C TRP A 326 16.67 -9.60 -18.87
N HIS A 327 16.91 -8.63 -17.99
CA HIS A 327 18.24 -8.36 -17.45
C HIS A 327 18.41 -9.02 -16.08
N ILE A 328 19.27 -10.03 -16.00
CA ILE A 328 19.58 -10.73 -14.74
C ILE A 328 20.93 -10.23 -14.25
N LYS A 329 20.99 -9.71 -13.02
CA LYS A 329 22.29 -9.52 -12.36
C LYS A 329 22.73 -10.85 -11.75
N THR A 330 23.68 -11.51 -12.38
CA THR A 330 24.44 -12.59 -11.74
C THR A 330 25.27 -11.97 -10.60
N SER A 331 25.07 -12.44 -9.38
CA SER A 331 25.94 -12.13 -8.26
C SER A 331 27.31 -12.76 -8.53
N GLY A 332 28.28 -11.93 -8.89
CA GLY A 332 29.70 -12.24 -8.78
C GLY A 332 30.21 -12.00 -7.37
#